data_AF-A0A380KFR8-F1
#
_entry.id   AF-A0A380KFR8-F1
#
_cell.length_a   1.000
_cell.length_b   1.000
_cell.length_c   1.000
_cell.angle_alpha   90.00
_cell.angle_beta   90.00
_cell.angle_gamma   90.00
#
_symmetry.space_group_name_H-M   'P 1'
#
loop_
_entity.id
_entity.type
_entity.pdbx_description
1 polymer ?
#
loop_
_entity_poly.entity_id
_entity_poly.type
_entity_poly.pdbx_seq_one_letter_code
_entity_poly.pdbx_strand_id
1 'polypeptide(L)'
;MKMTTMQRCMNYSVILLMTLVVMTPLVVGIYTSLLPTEDLIQGNIFSSNLSLGNYISAICETPIIRYFLNSLLISTLTMVGSVAVSALCAYPFAFIDFKGKKIVFALILATMMIPFEAIVIPNFIPCCKMKCNKKDMLV
;
A
#
# COMPACT_ATOMS: atom_id res chain seq x y z
N MET A 1 -11.38 -14.76 -32.70
CA MET A 1 -12.17 -13.59 -33.16
C MET A 1 -11.18 -12.48 -33.51
N LYS A 2 -10.91 -12.21 -34.80
CA LYS A 2 -9.92 -11.19 -35.23
C LYS A 2 -10.56 -9.80 -35.12
N MET A 3 -9.98 -8.91 -34.32
CA MET A 3 -10.48 -7.53 -34.21
C MET A 3 -10.23 -6.76 -35.49
N THR A 4 -11.21 -5.97 -35.92
CA THR A 4 -11.07 -5.09 -37.09
C THR A 4 -10.08 -3.96 -36.81
N THR A 5 -9.42 -3.43 -37.84
CA THR A 5 -8.41 -2.35 -37.70
C THR A 5 -8.98 -1.11 -37.00
N MET A 6 -10.26 -0.79 -37.27
CA MET A 6 -10.98 0.32 -36.62
C MET A 6 -11.15 0.10 -35.11
N GLN A 7 -11.53 -1.12 -34.68
CA GLN A 7 -11.65 -1.43 -33.26
C GLN A 7 -10.29 -1.40 -32.54
N ARG A 8 -9.19 -1.73 -33.23
CA ARG A 8 -7.83 -1.63 -32.66
C ARG A 8 -7.45 -0.17 -32.40
N CYS A 9 -7.68 0.73 -33.37
CA CYS A 9 -7.42 2.17 -33.18
C CYS A 9 -8.24 2.74 -32.02
N MET A 10 -9.52 2.38 -31.91
CA MET A 10 -10.37 2.81 -30.81
C MET A 10 -9.84 2.31 -29.46
N ASN A 11 -9.51 1.03 -29.35
CA ASN A 11 -8.95 0.47 -28.12
C ASN A 11 -7.61 1.14 -27.72
N TYR A 12 -6.71 1.38 -28.69
CA TYR A 12 -5.45 2.07 -28.41
C TYR A 12 -5.67 3.52 -27.97
N SER A 13 -6.62 4.24 -28.56
CA SER A 13 -6.93 5.61 -28.15
C SER A 13 -7.47 5.66 -26.71
N VAL A 14 -8.34 4.71 -26.32
CA VAL A 14 -8.88 4.61 -24.96
C VAL A 14 -7.77 4.27 -23.96
N ILE A 15 -6.91 3.31 -24.28
CA ILE A 15 -5.79 2.93 -23.41
C ILE A 15 -4.81 4.10 -23.26
N LEU A 16 -4.51 4.83 -24.33
CA LEU A 16 -3.62 6.00 -24.29
C LEU A 16 -4.19 7.07 -23.35
N LEU A 17 -5.48 7.40 -23.49
CA LEU A 17 -6.15 8.40 -22.67
C LEU A 17 -6.18 7.99 -21.19
N MET A 18 -6.53 6.74 -20.90
CA MET A 18 -6.50 6.20 -19.53
C MET A 18 -5.10 6.22 -18.93
N THR A 19 -4.08 5.90 -19.73
CA THR A 19 -2.68 5.94 -19.29
C THR A 19 -2.27 7.36 -18.89
N LEU A 20 -2.64 8.37 -19.69
CA LEU A 20 -2.33 9.77 -19.37
C LEU A 20 -2.99 10.21 -18.06
N VAL A 21 -4.26 9.85 -17.84
CA VAL A 21 -4.97 10.18 -16.60
C VAL A 21 -4.32 9.52 -15.38
N VAL A 22 -4.00 8.22 -15.48
CA VAL A 22 -3.38 7.46 -14.37
C VAL A 22 -1.94 7.92 -14.08
N MET A 23 -1.19 8.34 -15.11
CA MET A 23 0.19 8.81 -14.94
C MET A 23 0.30 10.25 -14.40
N THR A 24 -0.76 11.05 -14.52
CA THR A 24 -0.76 12.46 -14.07
C THR A 24 -0.28 12.63 -12.62
N PRO A 25 -0.82 11.93 -11.59
CA PRO A 25 -0.35 12.09 -10.22
C PRO A 25 1.10 11.64 -10.01
N LEU A 26 1.58 10.67 -10.78
CA LEU A 26 2.97 10.21 -10.72
C LEU A 26 3.93 11.31 -11.21
N VAL A 27 3.60 11.93 -12.35
CA VAL A 27 4.40 13.01 -12.93
C VAL A 27 4.42 14.23 -12.00
N VAL A 28 3.26 14.60 -11.44
CA VAL A 28 3.18 15.70 -10.46
C VAL A 28 3.97 15.38 -9.19
N GLY A 29 3.93 14.14 -8.70
CA GLY A 29 4.71 13.72 -7.53
C GLY A 29 6.22 13.83 -7.74
N ILE A 30 6.71 13.40 -8.91
CA ILE A 30 8.13 13.52 -9.26
C ILE A 30 8.52 14.99 -9.40
N TYR A 31 7.71 15.78 -10.09
CA TYR A 31 7.99 17.20 -10.28
C TYR A 31 8.03 17.95 -8.94
N THR A 32 7.02 17.76 -8.08
CA THR A 32 6.97 18.40 -6.76
C THR A 32 8.08 17.96 -5.82
N SER A 33 8.57 16.71 -5.92
CA SER A 33 9.74 16.27 -5.14
C SER A 33 11.05 16.99 -5.48
N LEU A 34 11.16 17.55 -6.69
CA LEU A 34 12.30 18.33 -7.15
C LEU A 34 12.17 19.83 -6.86
N LEU A 35 11.02 20.30 -6.40
CA LEU A 35 10.81 21.71 -6.07
C LEU A 35 11.34 22.02 -4.65
N PRO A 36 12.08 23.11 -4.45
CA PRO A 36 12.44 23.59 -3.13
C PRO A 36 11.20 23.80 -2.24
N THR A 37 11.30 23.45 -0.96
CA THR A 37 10.19 23.59 0.00
C THR A 37 9.65 25.02 0.09
N GLU A 38 10.52 26.02 -0.08
CA GLU A 38 10.16 27.44 -0.10
C GLU A 38 9.22 27.82 -1.25
N ASP A 39 9.43 27.26 -2.45
CA ASP A 39 8.59 27.50 -3.62
C ASP A 39 7.22 26.83 -3.48
N LEU A 40 7.17 25.65 -2.83
CA LEU A 40 5.92 24.95 -2.54
C LEU A 40 5.06 25.70 -1.53
N ILE A 41 5.66 26.28 -0.48
CA ILE A 41 4.95 27.07 0.54
C ILE A 41 4.39 28.37 -0.06
N GLN A 42 5.10 28.98 -1.01
CA GLN A 42 4.66 30.18 -1.72
C GLN A 42 3.60 29.90 -2.80
N GLY A 43 3.24 28.64 -3.03
CA GLY A 43 2.28 28.23 -4.05
C GLY A 43 2.82 28.34 -5.48
N ASN A 44 4.13 28.49 -5.65
CA ASN A 44 4.76 28.55 -6.97
C ASN A 44 5.02 27.15 -7.51
N ILE A 45 3.96 26.51 -8.01
CA ILE A 45 4.01 25.14 -8.51
C ILE A 45 4.86 25.06 -9.79
N PHE A 46 4.97 26.14 -10.58
CA PHE A 46 5.74 26.18 -11.82
C PHE A 46 7.05 26.96 -11.67
N SER A 47 7.83 26.65 -10.63
CA SER A 47 9.16 27.25 -10.44
C SER A 47 10.19 26.66 -11.41
N SER A 48 11.06 27.52 -11.93
CA SER A 48 12.21 27.14 -12.76
C SER A 48 13.42 26.65 -11.94
N ASN A 49 13.37 26.79 -10.61
CA ASN A 49 14.44 26.38 -9.71
C ASN A 49 14.27 24.93 -9.25
N LEU A 50 14.61 23.97 -10.13
CA LEU A 50 14.65 22.56 -9.74
C LEU A 50 15.89 22.31 -8.86
N SER A 51 15.69 21.68 -7.70
CA SER A 51 16.75 21.38 -6.73
C SER A 51 16.72 19.92 -6.29
N LEU A 52 17.90 19.31 -6.21
CA LEU A 52 18.09 17.99 -5.61
C LEU A 52 18.29 18.04 -4.09
N GLY A 53 18.23 19.24 -3.48
CA GLY A 53 18.43 19.44 -2.05
C GLY A 53 17.49 18.59 -1.18
N ASN A 54 16.22 18.45 -1.59
CA ASN A 54 15.24 17.63 -0.88
C ASN A 54 15.66 16.15 -0.76
N TYR A 55 16.29 15.59 -1.80
CA TYR A 55 16.76 14.20 -1.76
C TYR A 55 17.98 14.05 -0.85
N ILE A 56 18.90 15.01 -0.86
CA ILE A 56 20.08 15.01 0.00
C ILE A 56 19.65 15.13 1.47
N SER A 57 18.78 16.10 1.80
CA SER A 57 18.21 16.24 3.14
C SER A 57 17.43 14.99 3.56
N ALA A 58 16.62 14.39 2.68
CA ALA A 58 15.90 13.16 3.00
C ALA A 58 16.83 11.98 3.35
N ILE A 59 17.99 11.85 2.69
CA ILE A 59 18.94 10.76 2.95
C ILE A 59 19.83 11.05 4.16
N CYS A 60 20.24 12.31 4.37
CA CYS A 60 21.17 12.69 5.43
C CYS A 60 20.49 13.00 6.77
N GLU A 61 19.32 13.64 6.75
CA GLU A 61 18.62 14.10 7.96
C GLU A 61 17.63 13.06 8.49
N THR A 62 17.12 12.16 7.63
CA THR A 62 16.21 11.10 8.04
C THR A 62 16.77 9.72 7.72
N PRO A 63 16.57 8.70 8.59
CA PRO A 63 17.05 7.35 8.35
C PRO A 63 16.15 6.61 7.33
N ILE A 64 15.97 7.19 6.14
CA ILE A 64 15.00 6.74 5.14
C ILE A 64 15.31 5.33 4.63
N ILE A 65 16.60 4.99 4.52
CA ILE A 65 17.06 3.65 4.15
C ILE A 65 16.58 2.61 5.17
N ARG A 66 16.61 2.95 6.47
CA ARG A 66 16.13 2.05 7.52
C ARG A 66 14.62 1.87 7.46
N TYR A 67 13.85 2.93 7.19
CA TYR A 67 12.41 2.82 7.01
C TYR A 67 12.04 1.97 5.79
N PHE A 68 12.78 2.14 4.69
CA PHE A 68 12.61 1.32 3.49
C PHE A 68 12.90 -0.16 3.78
N LEU A 69 14.04 -0.47 4.40
CA LEU A 69 14.42 -1.85 4.75
C LEU A 69 13.43 -2.50 5.73
N ASN A 70 12.97 -1.76 6.74
CA ASN A 70 11.95 -2.25 7.66
C ASN A 70 10.65 -2.60 6.92
N SER A 71 10.20 -1.72 6.02
CA SER A 71 8.98 -1.93 5.24
C SER A 71 9.13 -3.11 4.28
N LEU A 72 10.28 -3.24 3.63
CA LEU A 72 10.59 -4.35 2.73
C LEU A 72 10.63 -5.68 3.47
N LEU A 73 11.27 -5.73 4.64
CA LEU A 73 11.34 -6.92 5.48
C LEU A 73 9.95 -7.33 5.98
N ILE A 74 9.19 -6.39 6.54
CA ILE A 74 7.85 -6.67 7.07
C ILE A 74 6.91 -7.11 5.95
N SER A 75 6.85 -6.36 4.85
CA SER A 75 5.97 -6.70 3.72
C SER A 75 6.30 -8.07 3.11
N THR A 76 7.58 -8.41 2.97
CA THR A 76 8.01 -9.71 2.43
C THR A 76 7.65 -10.84 3.40
N LEU A 77 7.92 -10.70 4.69
CA LEU A 77 7.58 -11.71 5.69
C LEU A 77 6.07 -11.91 5.78
N THR A 78 5.29 -10.83 5.80
CA THR A 78 3.83 -10.90 5.81
C THR A 78 3.29 -11.53 4.53
N MET A 79 3.84 -11.18 3.36
CA MET A 79 3.45 -11.79 2.08
C MET A 79 3.69 -13.30 2.12
N VAL A 80 4.92 -13.76 2.43
CA VAL A 80 5.26 -15.18 2.47
C VAL A 80 4.41 -15.93 3.49
N GLY A 81 4.26 -15.39 4.71
CA GLY A 81 3.43 -15.98 5.75
C GLY A 81 1.96 -16.08 5.34
N SER A 82 1.40 -15.03 4.75
CA SER A 82 0.00 -15.01 4.30
C SER A 82 -0.27 -15.98 3.15
N VAL A 83 0.65 -16.09 2.18
CA VAL A 83 0.56 -17.06 1.08
C VAL A 83 0.65 -18.49 1.63
N ALA A 84 1.58 -18.78 2.53
CA ALA A 84 1.73 -20.11 3.11
C ALA A 84 0.47 -20.52 3.90
N VAL A 85 -0.03 -19.65 4.78
CA VAL A 85 -1.24 -19.93 5.58
C VAL A 85 -2.47 -20.04 4.68
N SER A 86 -2.65 -19.13 3.73
CA SER A 86 -3.80 -19.17 2.81
C SER A 86 -3.80 -20.42 1.93
N ALA A 87 -2.64 -20.89 1.47
CA ALA A 87 -2.52 -22.13 0.71
C ALA A 87 -2.91 -23.36 1.55
N LEU A 88 -2.45 -23.43 2.80
CA LEU A 88 -2.81 -24.49 3.74
C LEU A 88 -4.31 -24.46 4.06
N CYS A 89 -4.88 -23.28 4.28
CA CYS A 89 -6.31 -23.11 4.53
C CYS A 89 -7.17 -23.43 3.30
N ALA A 90 -6.69 -23.16 2.08
CA ALA A 90 -7.43 -23.42 0.84
C ALA A 90 -7.48 -24.92 0.49
N TYR A 91 -6.49 -25.71 0.91
CA TYR A 91 -6.42 -27.15 0.61
C TYR A 91 -7.71 -27.94 0.92
N PRO A 92 -8.28 -27.90 2.16
CA PRO A 92 -9.52 -28.62 2.46
C PRO A 92 -10.72 -28.07 1.67
N PHE A 93 -10.73 -26.79 1.30
CA PHE A 93 -11.80 -26.25 0.44
C PHE A 93 -11.70 -26.73 -1.01
N ALA A 94 -10.49 -26.99 -1.51
CA ALA A 94 -10.30 -27.44 -2.89
C ALA A 94 -10.52 -28.96 -3.03
N PHE A 95 -10.03 -29.76 -2.08
CA PHE A 95 -9.93 -31.22 -2.25
C PHE A 95 -10.83 -32.06 -1.34
N ILE A 96 -11.42 -31.47 -0.29
CA ILE A 96 -12.24 -32.21 0.68
C ILE A 96 -13.68 -31.69 0.64
N ASP A 97 -14.64 -32.60 0.48
CA ASP A 97 -16.07 -32.29 0.58
C ASP A 97 -16.56 -32.59 1.99
N PHE A 98 -16.46 -31.58 2.86
CA PHE A 98 -16.93 -31.64 4.24
C PHE A 98 -18.30 -30.95 4.41
N LYS A 99 -19.13 -31.49 5.31
CA LYS A 99 -20.43 -30.89 5.66
C LYS A 99 -20.21 -29.54 6.35
N GLY A 100 -20.77 -28.46 5.79
CA GLY A 100 -20.63 -27.09 6.32
C GLY A 100 -19.69 -26.17 5.54
N LYS A 101 -19.03 -26.65 4.47
CA LYS A 101 -18.12 -25.86 3.60
C LYS A 101 -18.66 -24.48 3.19
N LYS A 102 -19.94 -24.41 2.82
CA LYS A 102 -20.59 -23.14 2.43
C LYS A 102 -20.70 -22.13 3.58
N ILE A 103 -20.94 -22.60 4.81
CA ILE A 103 -21.08 -21.74 5.99
C ILE A 103 -19.71 -21.16 6.37
N VAL A 104 -18.68 -22.00 6.42
CA VAL A 104 -17.31 -21.54 6.73
C VAL A 104 -16.83 -20.56 5.67
N PHE A 105 -17.09 -20.85 4.39
CA PHE A 105 -16.75 -19.93 3.30
C PHE A 105 -17.45 -18.56 3.43
N ALA A 106 -18.76 -18.56 3.73
CA ALA A 106 -19.50 -17.32 3.95
C ALA A 106 -18.96 -16.52 5.15
N LEU A 107 -18.54 -17.19 6.21
CA LEU A 107 -17.95 -16.55 7.40
C LEU A 107 -16.60 -15.89 7.07
N ILE A 108 -15.74 -16.55 6.27
CA ILE A 108 -14.48 -15.96 5.80
C ILE A 108 -14.75 -14.69 4.98
N LEU A 109 -15.71 -14.74 4.05
CA LEU A 109 -16.10 -13.56 3.27
C LEU A 109 -16.64 -12.43 4.17
N ALA A 110 -17.45 -12.76 5.18
CA ALA A 110 -17.96 -11.78 6.14
C ALA A 110 -16.81 -11.08 6.89
N THR A 111 -15.75 -11.79 7.26
CA THR A 111 -14.57 -11.18 7.91
C THR A 111 -13.77 -10.27 6.97
N MET A 112 -13.72 -10.58 5.67
CA MET A 112 -13.06 -9.73 4.66
C MET A 112 -13.80 -8.42 4.37
N MET A 113 -15.08 -8.32 4.75
CA MET A 113 -15.87 -7.09 4.64
C MET A 113 -15.61 -6.10 5.77
N ILE A 114 -14.91 -6.52 6.84
CA ILE A 114 -14.57 -5.62 7.94
C ILE A 114 -13.53 -4.61 7.43
N PRO A 115 -13.83 -3.30 7.48
CA PRO A 115 -12.88 -2.30 7.01
C PRO A 115 -11.65 -2.26 7.91
N PHE A 116 -10.48 -2.07 7.29
CA PHE A 116 -9.21 -2.01 8.01
C PHE A 116 -9.21 -0.97 9.15
N GLU A 117 -9.86 0.17 8.94
CA GLU A 117 -9.99 1.25 9.92
C GLU A 117 -10.59 0.80 11.27
N ALA A 118 -11.53 -0.15 11.26
CA ALA A 118 -12.15 -0.68 12.48
C ALA A 118 -11.23 -1.60 13.29
N ILE A 119 -10.15 -2.09 12.67
CA ILE A 119 -9.23 -3.08 13.23
C ILE A 119 -8.01 -2.40 13.89
N VAL A 120 -7.67 -1.17 13.50
CA VAL A 120 -6.49 -0.45 14.01
C VAL A 120 -6.62 -0.16 15.52
N ILE A 121 -7.78 0.35 15.96
CA ILE A 121 -8.03 0.70 17.36
C ILE A 121 -7.86 -0.50 18.31
N PRO A 122 -8.53 -1.65 18.09
CA PRO A 122 -8.40 -2.80 18.98
C PRO A 122 -7.02 -3.47 18.95
N ASN A 123 -6.24 -3.31 17.87
CA ASN A 123 -4.86 -3.81 17.84
C ASN A 123 -3.89 -2.94 18.67
N PHE A 124 -4.19 -1.64 18.81
CA PHE A 124 -3.33 -0.72 19.54
C PHE A 124 -3.42 -0.89 21.07
N ILE A 125 -4.63 -1.09 21.61
CA ILE A 125 -4.87 -1.15 23.06
C ILE A 125 -4.07 -2.28 23.74
N PRO A 126 -4.04 -3.53 23.24
CA PRO A 126 -3.22 -4.60 23.80
C PRO A 126 -1.72 -4.31 23.69
N CYS A 127 -1.26 -3.72 22.59
CA CYS A 127 0.15 -3.34 22.42
C CYS A 127 0.59 -2.33 23.50
N CYS A 128 -0.22 -1.30 23.74
CA CYS A 128 0.00 -0.35 24.83
C CYS A 128 -0.08 -1.00 26.21
N LYS A 129 -1.02 -1.92 26.42
CA LYS A 129 -1.14 -2.65 27.69
C LYS A 129 0.09 -3.53 27.97
N MET A 130 0.62 -4.20 26.95
CA MET A 130 1.85 -5.01 27.06
C MET A 130 3.09 -4.16 27.33
N LYS A 131 3.16 -2.94 26.77
CA LYS A 131 4.24 -1.98 27.04
C LYS A 131 4.12 -1.36 28.43
N CYS A 132 2.89 -1.12 28.90
CA CYS A 132 2.57 -0.61 30.23
C CYS A 132 2.55 -1.76 31.27
N ASN A 133 3.59 -2.60 31.27
CA ASN A 133 3.81 -3.62 32.29
C ASN A 133 4.92 -3.14 33.26
N LYS A 134 4.46 -2.53 34.37
CA LYS A 134 5.13 -2.31 35.65
C LYS A 134 6.37 -1.41 35.78
N LYS A 135 7.04 -0.94 34.73
CA LYS A 135 8.20 -0.02 34.91
C LYS A 135 7.88 1.47 34.90
N ASP A 136 6.77 1.89 34.31
CA ASP A 136 6.49 3.31 34.06
C ASP A 136 5.45 3.92 35.03
N MET A 137 5.10 3.23 36.12
CA MET A 137 4.11 3.68 37.11
C MET A 137 4.73 4.07 38.47
N LEU A 138 6.07 4.06 38.58
CA LEU A 138 6.82 4.38 39.81
C LEU A 138 7.96 5.40 39.59
N VAL A 139 7.85 6.26 38.58
CA VAL A 139 8.65 7.49 38.48
C VAL A 139 7.73 8.65 38.13
#